data_AF-W4EKD1-F1
#
_entry.id   AF-W4EKD1-F1
#
_cell.length_a   1.000
_cell.length_b   1.000
_cell.length_c   1.000
_cell.angle_alpha   90.00
_cell.angle_beta   90.00
_cell.angle_gamma   90.00
#
_symmetry.space_group_name_H-M   'P 1'
#
loop_
_entity.id
_entity.type
_entity.pdbx_description
1 polymer ?
#
loop_
_entity_poly.entity_id
_entity_poly.type
_entity_poly.pdbx_seq_one_letter_code
_entity_poly.pdbx_strand_id
1 'polypeptide(L)'
;MQQIGQVFLRVILGGLFAIHGFMKFQGGISNIVGYFDSLSIPGFIAYFVAIVELVGGVAMILGLGSRIIGALFAFIMLGAIMTAKWSLGLLGADGIAGYEFELALLAMSVYFVFATPTQLSVDALLKSKK
;
A
#
# COMPACT_ATOMS: atom_id res chain seq x y z
N MET A 1 -5.26 -12.52 -21.35
CA MET A 1 -4.25 -11.43 -21.27
C MET A 1 -4.55 -10.44 -20.14
N GLN A 2 -5.70 -9.74 -20.15
CA GLN A 2 -5.98 -8.69 -19.15
C GLN A 2 -6.04 -9.18 -17.69
N GLN A 3 -6.60 -10.38 -17.46
CA GLN A 3 -6.63 -10.99 -16.12
C GLN A 3 -5.23 -11.32 -15.56
N ILE A 4 -4.30 -11.74 -16.42
CA ILE A 4 -2.93 -12.09 -16.01
C ILE A 4 -2.19 -10.83 -15.57
N GLY A 5 -2.30 -9.73 -16.34
CA GLY A 5 -1.72 -8.44 -15.96
C GLY A 5 -2.27 -7.91 -14.63
N GLN A 6 -3.58 -8.09 -14.38
CA GLN A 6 -4.19 -7.73 -13.10
C GLN A 6 -3.66 -8.54 -11.93
N VAL A 7 -3.53 -9.87 -12.09
CA VAL A 7 -2.95 -10.71 -11.02
C VAL A 7 -1.50 -10.32 -10.77
N PHE A 8 -0.72 -10.03 -11.82
CA PHE A 8 0.66 -9.58 -11.67
C PHE A 8 0.76 -8.28 -10.86
N LEU A 9 0.02 -7.24 -11.26
CA LEU A 9 -0.03 -5.97 -10.51
C LEU A 9 -0.46 -6.19 -9.05
N ARG A 10 -1.41 -7.10 -8.83
CA ARG A 10 -1.96 -7.39 -7.51
C ARG A 10 -0.93 -8.04 -6.59
N VAL A 11 -0.22 -9.04 -7.11
CA VAL A 11 0.83 -9.76 -6.36
C VAL A 11 1.99 -8.83 -6.05
N ILE A 12 2.43 -8.01 -7.01
CA ILE A 12 3.52 -7.05 -6.78
C ILE A 12 3.10 -5.97 -5.78
N LEU A 13 1.95 -5.33 -5.99
CA LEU A 13 1.46 -4.29 -5.08
C LEU A 13 1.27 -4.84 -3.66
N GLY A 14 0.57 -5.96 -3.54
CA GLY A 14 0.32 -6.58 -2.24
C GLY A 14 1.62 -7.06 -1.56
N GLY A 15 2.57 -7.60 -2.33
CA GLY A 15 3.88 -8.02 -1.83
C GLY A 15 4.70 -6.86 -1.28
N LEU A 16 4.80 -5.74 -2.01
CA LEU A 16 5.51 -4.55 -1.56
C LEU A 16 4.93 -4.02 -0.25
N PHE A 17 3.60 -3.83 -0.19
CA PHE A 17 2.93 -3.38 1.02
C PHE A 17 3.09 -4.36 2.19
N ALA A 18 2.98 -5.67 1.94
CA ALA A 18 3.16 -6.68 2.98
C ALA A 18 4.58 -6.64 3.57
N ILE A 19 5.59 -6.53 2.73
CA ILE A 19 6.99 -6.43 3.15
C ILE A 19 7.22 -5.12 3.91
N HIS A 20 6.73 -3.98 3.43
CA HIS A 20 6.86 -2.70 4.13
C HIS A 20 6.19 -2.74 5.51
N GLY A 21 4.98 -3.28 5.61
CA GLY A 21 4.29 -3.45 6.88
C GLY A 21 5.05 -4.39 7.82
N PHE A 22 5.56 -5.53 7.33
CA PHE A 22 6.37 -6.46 8.11
C PHE A 22 7.65 -5.80 8.65
N MET A 23 8.37 -5.07 7.80
CA MET A 23 9.60 -4.37 8.18
C MET A 23 9.36 -3.31 9.26
N LYS A 24 8.19 -2.65 9.28
CA LYS A 24 7.82 -1.70 10.36
C LYS A 24 7.72 -2.38 11.73
N PHE A 25 7.21 -3.62 11.79
CA PHE A 25 7.18 -4.38 13.03
C PHE A 25 8.55 -4.96 13.39
N GLN A 26 9.25 -5.54 12.41
CA GLN A 26 10.56 -6.14 12.62
C GLN A 26 11.61 -5.11 13.07
N GLY A 27 11.59 -3.92 12.50
CA GLY A 27 12.48 -2.81 12.85
C GLY A 27 12.10 -2.08 14.14
N GLY A 28 11.06 -2.54 14.85
CA GLY A 28 10.53 -1.87 16.04
C GLY A 28 9.57 -0.75 15.68
N ILE A 29 8.27 -0.99 15.88
CA ILE A 29 7.20 -0.05 15.51
C ILE A 29 7.33 1.31 16.21
N SER A 30 7.97 1.35 17.39
CA SER A 30 8.28 2.58 18.13
C SER A 30 9.13 3.58 17.33
N ASN A 31 10.00 3.09 16.43
CA ASN A 31 10.78 3.96 15.55
C ASN A 31 9.88 4.70 14.55
N ILE A 32 8.85 4.02 14.05
CA ILE A 32 7.87 4.62 13.13
C ILE A 32 6.93 5.57 13.88
N VAL A 33 6.56 5.24 15.12
CA VAL A 33 5.81 6.13 16.02
C VAL A 33 6.56 7.45 16.19
N GLY A 34 7.84 7.41 16.58
CA GLY A 34 8.66 8.61 16.75
C GLY A 34 8.88 9.37 15.45
N TYR A 35 9.02 8.66 14.31
CA TYR A 35 9.07 9.29 13.00
C TYR A 35 7.77 10.04 12.67
N PHE A 36 6.61 9.46 12.94
CA PHE A 36 5.32 10.11 12.71
C PHE A 36 5.16 11.35 13.60
N ASP A 37 5.55 11.26 14.87
CA ASP A 37 5.52 12.41 15.78
C ASP A 37 6.40 13.55 15.26
N SER A 38 7.57 13.25 14.65
CA SER A 38 8.43 14.26 14.02
C SER A 38 7.78 14.97 12.83
N LEU A 39 6.82 14.32 12.17
CA LEU A 39 6.02 14.87 11.08
C LEU A 39 4.74 15.56 11.58
N SER A 40 4.58 15.76 12.89
CA SER A 40 3.35 16.27 13.52
C SER A 40 2.11 15.39 13.26
N ILE A 41 2.33 14.08 13.02
CA ILE A 41 1.28 13.07 12.88
C ILE A 41 1.20 12.30 14.20
N PRO A 42 0.02 12.11 14.81
CA PRO A 42 -0.10 11.31 16.03
C PRO A 42 0.52 9.92 15.87
N GLY A 43 1.54 9.60 16.68
CA GLY A 43 2.33 8.38 16.53
C GLY A 43 1.53 7.06 16.57
N PHE A 44 0.37 7.03 17.23
CA PHE A 44 -0.49 5.82 17.23
C PHE A 44 -0.97 5.42 15.82
N ILE A 45 -1.01 6.37 14.87
CA ILE A 45 -1.38 6.11 13.47
C ILE A 45 -0.37 5.16 12.80
N ALA A 46 0.88 5.13 13.28
CA ALA A 46 1.90 4.20 12.77
C ALA A 46 1.47 2.74 12.86
N TYR A 47 0.78 2.36 13.96
CA TYR A 47 0.26 1.00 14.12
C TYR A 47 -0.84 0.71 13.10
N PHE A 48 -1.75 1.65 12.87
CA PHE A 48 -2.81 1.51 11.89
C PHE A 48 -2.23 1.33 10.48
N VAL A 49 -1.30 2.21 10.08
CA VAL A 49 -0.62 2.11 8.79
C VAL A 49 0.09 0.76 8.67
N ALA A 50 0.91 0.36 9.64
CA ALA A 50 1.65 -0.90 9.57
C ALA A 50 0.74 -2.13 9.46
N ILE A 51 -0.38 -2.16 10.20
CA ILE A 51 -1.37 -3.25 10.11
C ILE A 51 -2.03 -3.27 8.73
N VAL A 52 -2.46 -2.11 8.22
CA VAL A 52 -3.11 -2.01 6.91
C VAL A 52 -2.14 -2.43 5.80
N GLU A 53 -0.88 -1.99 5.83
CA GLU A 53 0.12 -2.39 4.85
C GLU A 53 0.39 -3.90 4.90
N LEU A 54 0.55 -4.48 6.09
CA LEU A 54 0.85 -5.90 6.26
C LEU A 54 -0.35 -6.78 5.86
N VAL A 55 -1.47 -6.61 6.58
CA VAL A 55 -2.67 -7.44 6.40
C VAL A 55 -3.34 -7.14 5.06
N GLY A 56 -3.42 -5.87 4.70
CA GLY A 56 -3.91 -5.46 3.39
C GLY A 56 -3.01 -5.96 2.27
N GLY A 57 -1.69 -6.03 2.47
CA GLY A 57 -0.76 -6.55 1.46
C GLY A 57 -1.05 -8.01 1.14
N VAL A 58 -1.19 -8.84 2.19
CA VAL A 58 -1.59 -10.24 2.07
C VAL A 58 -2.99 -10.38 1.45
N ALA A 59 -3.96 -9.60 1.91
CA ALA A 59 -5.32 -9.61 1.36
C ALA A 59 -5.34 -9.23 -0.12
N MET A 60 -4.54 -8.23 -0.52
CA MET A 60 -4.38 -7.83 -1.92
C MET A 60 -3.83 -8.99 -2.73
N ILE A 61 -2.75 -9.65 -2.33
CA ILE A 61 -2.19 -10.84 -3.04
C ILE A 61 -3.29 -11.88 -3.31
N LEU A 62 -4.04 -12.24 -2.27
CA LEU A 62 -5.14 -13.21 -2.35
C LEU A 62 -6.33 -12.70 -3.19
N GLY A 63 -6.40 -11.40 -3.46
CA GLY A 63 -7.49 -10.74 -4.14
C GLY A 63 -8.76 -10.71 -3.29
N LEU A 64 -8.61 -10.49 -1.99
CA LEU A 64 -9.68 -10.31 -1.02
C LEU A 64 -9.92 -8.81 -0.78
N GLY A 65 -11.12 -8.33 -1.12
CA GLY A 65 -11.50 -6.94 -0.88
C GLY A 65 -10.61 -5.93 -1.60
N SER A 66 -10.07 -6.29 -2.78
CA SER A 66 -9.04 -5.51 -3.51
C SER A 66 -9.40 -4.05 -3.71
N ARG A 67 -10.70 -3.74 -3.87
CA ARG A 67 -11.20 -2.37 -4.00
C ARG A 67 -11.01 -1.53 -2.74
N ILE A 68 -11.32 -2.11 -1.58
CA ILE A 68 -11.21 -1.45 -0.28
C ILE A 68 -9.73 -1.31 0.07
N ILE A 69 -8.96 -2.39 -0.08
CA ILE A 69 -7.52 -2.37 0.20
C ILE A 69 -6.79 -1.39 -0.71
N GLY A 70 -7.13 -1.34 -2.01
CA GLY A 70 -6.58 -0.36 -2.94
C GLY A 70 -6.87 1.09 -2.52
N ALA A 71 -8.06 1.38 -2.00
CA ALA A 71 -8.39 2.71 -1.48
C ALA A 71 -7.57 3.06 -0.23
N LEU A 72 -7.40 2.10 0.68
CA LEU A 72 -6.58 2.28 1.88
C LEU A 72 -5.11 2.54 1.52
N PHE A 73 -4.53 1.76 0.60
CA PHE A 73 -3.17 1.97 0.11
C PHE A 73 -3.00 3.31 -0.57
N ALA A 74 -3.96 3.71 -1.41
CA ALA A 74 -3.94 5.02 -2.05
C ALA A 74 -3.92 6.16 -1.00
N PHE A 75 -4.72 6.04 0.06
CA PHE A 75 -4.73 7.04 1.13
C PHE A 75 -3.40 7.09 1.90
N ILE A 76 -2.80 5.92 2.18
CA ILE A 76 -1.48 5.84 2.84
C ILE A 76 -0.40 6.48 1.96
N MET A 77 -0.37 6.19 0.66
CA MET A 77 0.61 6.79 -0.26
C MET A 77 0.39 8.29 -0.41
N LEU A 78 -0.85 8.76 -0.52
CA LEU A 78 -1.14 10.19 -0.55
C LEU A 78 -0.62 10.89 0.72
N GLY A 79 -0.88 10.31 1.90
CA GLY A 79 -0.36 10.79 3.17
C GLY A 79 1.16 10.85 3.18
N ALA A 80 1.82 9.74 2.81
CA ALA A 80 3.29 9.66 2.75
C ALA A 80 3.90 10.72 1.82
N ILE A 81 3.32 10.92 0.64
CA ILE A 81 3.74 11.96 -0.31
C ILE A 81 3.62 13.33 0.35
N MET A 82 2.44 13.67 0.87
CA MET A 82 2.16 15.01 1.39
C MET A 82 2.96 15.37 2.64
N THR A 83 3.20 14.41 3.54
CA THR A 83 3.80 14.69 4.85
C THR A 83 5.29 14.39 4.91
N ALA A 84 5.77 13.36 4.23
CA ALA A 84 7.15 12.88 4.38
C ALA A 84 8.05 13.21 3.18
N LYS A 85 7.47 13.36 1.98
CA LYS A 85 8.26 13.38 0.72
C LYS A 85 8.02 14.60 -0.17
N TRP A 86 6.97 15.39 0.06
CA TRP A 86 6.57 16.47 -0.86
C TRP A 86 7.69 17.48 -1.10
N SER A 87 8.36 17.91 -0.03
CA SER A 87 9.48 18.86 -0.09
C SER A 87 10.72 18.31 -0.79
N LEU A 88 10.84 17.00 -0.94
CA LEU A 88 11.96 16.35 -1.62
C LEU A 88 11.78 16.36 -3.15
N GLY A 89 10.60 16.69 -3.66
CA GLY A 89 10.30 16.65 -5.09
C GLY A 89 10.16 15.22 -5.64
N LEU A 90 9.87 15.12 -6.94
CA LEU A 90 9.56 13.85 -7.60
C LEU A 90 10.73 12.85 -7.51
N LEU A 91 11.92 13.27 -7.93
CA LEU A 91 13.11 12.42 -8.00
C LEU A 91 13.96 12.47 -6.72
N GLY A 92 13.76 13.48 -5.88
CA GLY A 92 14.68 13.73 -4.76
C GLY A 92 15.92 14.50 -5.19
N ALA A 93 16.82 14.74 -4.23
CA ALA A 93 18.10 15.39 -4.42
C ALA A 93 19.13 14.85 -3.42
N ASP A 94 20.42 15.03 -3.71
CA ASP A 94 21.54 14.74 -2.79
C ASP A 94 21.53 13.31 -2.20
N GLY A 95 21.12 12.32 -3.01
CA GLY A 95 21.07 10.91 -2.60
C GLY A 95 19.85 10.53 -1.76
N ILE A 96 18.93 11.46 -1.51
CA ILE A 96 17.65 11.21 -0.85
C ILE A 96 16.58 10.99 -1.92
N ALA A 97 15.94 9.83 -1.92
CA ALA A 97 14.87 9.52 -2.87
C ALA A 97 13.63 10.41 -2.62
N GLY A 98 13.07 10.94 -3.71
CA GLY A 98 11.83 11.72 -3.73
C GLY A 98 10.58 10.86 -3.52
N TYR A 99 9.47 11.27 -4.14
CA TYR A 99 8.17 10.57 -4.03
C TYR A 99 7.76 9.73 -5.27
N GLU A 100 8.67 9.51 -6.23
CA GLU A 100 8.37 8.74 -7.45
C GLU A 100 7.84 7.33 -7.17
N PHE A 101 8.38 6.66 -6.15
CA PHE A 101 7.99 5.30 -5.79
C PHE A 101 6.59 5.28 -5.17
N GLU A 102 6.31 6.19 -4.23
CA GLU A 102 5.00 6.37 -3.62
C GLU A 102 3.95 6.74 -4.68
N LEU A 103 4.31 7.55 -5.67
CA LEU A 103 3.42 7.91 -6.77
C LEU A 103 3.11 6.69 -7.67
N ALA A 104 4.09 5.84 -7.95
CA ALA A 104 3.87 4.61 -8.70
C ALA A 104 2.94 3.64 -7.94
N LEU A 105 3.18 3.46 -6.63
CA LEU A 105 2.32 2.66 -5.76
C LEU A 105 0.92 3.24 -5.63
N LEU A 106 0.78 4.57 -5.56
CA LEU A 106 -0.51 5.26 -5.57
C LEU A 106 -1.27 4.96 -6.86
N ALA A 107 -0.63 5.06 -8.02
CA ALA A 107 -1.26 4.77 -9.31
C ALA A 107 -1.75 3.32 -9.39
N MET A 108 -0.93 2.35 -8.96
CA MET A 108 -1.32 0.94 -8.87
C MET A 108 -2.48 0.72 -7.89
N SER A 109 -2.48 1.43 -6.77
CA SER A 109 -3.55 1.35 -5.75
C SER A 109 -4.87 1.89 -6.28
N VAL A 110 -4.84 3.06 -6.93
CA VAL A 110 -6.00 3.68 -7.60
C VAL A 110 -6.55 2.77 -8.69
N TYR A 111 -5.69 2.09 -9.46
CA TYR A 111 -6.14 1.10 -10.42
C TYR A 111 -7.05 0.04 -9.78
N PHE A 112 -6.68 -0.52 -8.62
CA PHE A 112 -7.51 -1.52 -7.94
C PHE A 112 -8.80 -0.99 -7.31
N VAL A 113 -8.93 0.32 -7.11
CA VAL A 113 -10.19 0.96 -6.69
C VAL A 113 -11.26 0.86 -7.79
N PHE A 114 -10.84 0.85 -9.05
CA PHE A 114 -11.74 0.82 -10.21
C PHE A 114 -11.72 -0.50 -10.99
N ALA A 115 -10.71 -1.35 -10.76
CA ALA A 115 -10.59 -2.63 -11.45
C ALA A 115 -11.72 -3.58 -11.07
N THR A 116 -12.28 -4.25 -12.08
CA THR A 116 -13.23 -5.35 -11.89
C THR A 116 -12.52 -6.55 -11.24
N PRO A 117 -13.13 -7.26 -10.27
CA PRO A 117 -12.55 -8.46 -9.70
C PRO A 117 -12.24 -9.51 -10.76
N THR A 118 -11.05 -10.12 -10.69
CA THR A 118 -10.66 -11.22 -11.59
C THR A 118 -11.27 -12.55 -11.15
N GLN A 119 -11.52 -13.46 -12.09
CA GLN A 119 -11.94 -14.84 -11.78
C GLN A 119 -10.88 -15.63 -10.97
N LEU A 120 -9.63 -15.16 -10.99
CA LEU A 120 -8.49 -15.71 -10.23
C LEU A 120 -8.30 -14.98 -8.88
N SER A 121 -9.35 -14.38 -8.33
CA SER A 121 -9.35 -13.84 -6.97
C SER A 121 -10.21 -14.73 -6.05
N VAL A 122 -9.87 -14.77 -4.76
CA VAL A 122 -10.70 -15.48 -3.79
C VAL A 122 -12.11 -14.87 -3.71
N ASP A 123 -12.25 -13.56 -3.91
CA ASP A 123 -13.56 -12.90 -4.02
C ASP A 123 -14.45 -13.50 -5.12
N ALA A 124 -13.87 -13.86 -6.28
CA ALA A 124 -14.62 -14.48 -7.37
C ALA A 124 -15.02 -15.93 -7.05
N LEU A 125 -14.16 -16.69 -6.38
CA LEU A 125 -14.48 -18.04 -5.91
C LEU A 125 -15.63 -18.05 -4.88
N LEU A 126 -15.64 -17.08 -3.97
CA LEU A 126 -16.71 -16.94 -2.96
C LEU A 126 -18.05 -16.55 -3.60
N LYS A 127 -18.04 -15.68 -4.62
CA LYS A 127 -19.26 -15.31 -5.36
C LYS A 127 -19.80 -16.42 -6.24
N SER A 128 -18.94 -17.29 -6.78
CA SER A 128 -19.36 -18.41 -7.64
C SER A 128 -20.05 -19.56 -6.88
N LYS A 129 -19.93 -19.61 -5.55
CA LYS A 129 -20.55 -20.64 -4.70
C LYS A 129 -21.93 -20.25 -4.15
N LYS A 130 -22.39 -19.03 -4.41
CA LYS A 130 -23.74 -18.55 -4.09
C LYS A 130 -24.59 -18.50 -5.35
#